data_AF-M0ITX0-F1
#
_entry.id   AF-M0ITX0-F1
#
_cell.length_a   1.000
_cell.length_b   1.000
_cell.length_c   1.000
_cell.angle_alpha   90.00
_cell.angle_beta   90.00
_cell.angle_gamma   90.00
#
_symmetry.space_group_name_H-M   'P 1'
#
loop_
_entity.id
_entity.type
_entity.pdbx_description
1 polymer ?
#
loop_
_entity_poly.entity_id
_entity_poly.type
_entity_poly.pdbx_seq_one_letter_code
_entity_poly.pdbx_strand_id
1 'polypeptide(L)'
;MVVIGGAVVSLLGRAATLAAPAAADPTVAALLGVAVGVLLGTCSGLVPGLHANAFALLLAGVASEFPGPPVAVAAAVLAASTVHTFLDVVPALTLGVPDAALAPGALPAHELVLGGRGREALRLSALGSGAALCLAVPVAVPLTDVLVEGYPVVRDYLWLVLAGVVVALVWTEPTRRATLAACVTIAASTGLGLAVLDRSFGGPLPA
;
A
#
# COMPACT_ATOMS: atom_id res chain seq x y z
N MET A 1 1.13 -23.96 -7.58
CA MET A 1 1.16 -22.49 -7.38
C MET A 1 2.03 -21.75 -8.40
N VAL A 2 2.33 -22.34 -9.58
CA VAL A 2 3.11 -21.71 -10.67
C VAL A 2 2.21 -21.34 -11.86
N VAL A 3 1.09 -22.04 -12.02
CA VAL A 3 0.15 -21.87 -13.15
C VAL A 3 -0.70 -20.59 -13.03
N ILE A 4 -0.96 -20.11 -11.81
CA ILE A 4 -1.77 -18.90 -11.57
C ILE A 4 -0.98 -17.63 -11.92
N GLY A 5 0.33 -17.59 -11.64
CA GLY A 5 1.20 -16.46 -11.99
C GLY A 5 1.37 -16.29 -13.50
N GLY A 6 1.58 -17.40 -14.22
CA GLY A 6 1.68 -17.39 -15.69
C GLY A 6 0.37 -16.97 -16.38
N ALA A 7 -0.79 -17.37 -15.84
CA ALA A 7 -2.08 -16.93 -16.36
C ALA A 7 -2.28 -15.42 -16.20
N VAL A 8 -1.98 -14.86 -15.02
CA VAL A 8 -2.06 -13.41 -14.74
C VAL A 8 -1.07 -12.63 -15.60
N VAL A 9 0.18 -13.08 -15.72
CA VAL A 9 1.20 -12.45 -16.58
C VAL A 9 0.81 -12.56 -18.06
N SER A 10 0.23 -13.67 -18.50
CA SER A 10 -0.27 -13.80 -19.88
C SER A 10 -1.52 -12.95 -20.14
N LEU A 11 -2.36 -12.71 -19.12
CA LEU A 11 -3.54 -11.86 -19.22
C LEU A 11 -3.13 -10.38 -19.26
N LEU A 12 -2.17 -9.99 -18.43
CA LEU A 12 -1.54 -8.66 -18.44
C LEU A 12 -0.76 -8.43 -19.73
N GLY A 13 -0.02 -9.44 -20.21
CA GLY A 13 0.69 -9.42 -21.49
C GLY A 13 -0.27 -9.35 -22.68
N ARG A 14 -1.40 -10.07 -22.64
CA ARG A 14 -2.44 -9.98 -23.69
C ARG A 14 -3.18 -8.64 -23.66
N ALA A 15 -3.44 -8.09 -22.49
CA ALA A 15 -3.96 -6.72 -22.33
C ALA A 15 -2.94 -5.69 -22.86
N ALA A 16 -1.64 -5.89 -22.61
CA ALA A 16 -0.56 -5.06 -23.14
C ALA A 16 -0.39 -5.21 -24.66
N THR A 17 -0.73 -6.36 -25.26
CA THR A 17 -0.73 -6.51 -26.73
C THR A 17 -1.99 -5.96 -27.41
N LEU A 18 -3.13 -5.88 -26.71
CA LEU A 18 -4.35 -5.21 -27.20
C LEU A 18 -4.24 -3.68 -27.13
N ALA A 19 -3.39 -3.16 -26.25
CA ALA A 19 -3.05 -1.76 -26.12
C ALA A 19 -1.57 -1.57 -26.39
N ALA A 20 -1.15 -1.59 -27.66
CA ALA A 20 0.23 -1.32 -28.06
C ALA A 20 0.74 -0.01 -27.41
N PRO A 21 1.62 -0.05 -26.38
CA PRO A 21 1.97 1.15 -25.63
C PRO A 21 3.39 1.60 -25.96
N ALA A 22 3.84 1.37 -27.20
CA ALA A 22 5.06 2.03 -27.71
C ALA A 22 4.76 3.43 -28.26
N ALA A 23 3.49 3.80 -28.42
CA ALA A 23 3.04 5.09 -28.97
C ALA A 23 1.77 5.65 -28.29
N ALA A 24 1.46 5.19 -27.07
CA ALA A 24 0.30 5.71 -26.34
C ALA A 24 0.63 7.08 -25.74
N ASP A 25 -0.19 8.09 -26.02
CA ASP A 25 -0.11 9.39 -25.37
C ASP A 25 -0.01 9.21 -23.85
N PRO A 26 0.83 10.00 -23.14
CA PRO A 26 1.02 9.87 -21.70
C PRO A 26 -0.29 9.96 -20.92
N THR A 27 -1.26 10.71 -21.46
CA THR A 27 -2.62 10.83 -20.93
C THR A 27 -3.39 9.50 -21.01
N VAL A 28 -3.32 8.80 -22.15
CA VAL A 28 -3.98 7.50 -22.32
C VAL A 28 -3.34 6.46 -21.41
N ALA A 29 -2.01 6.46 -21.32
CA ALA A 29 -1.26 5.60 -20.43
C ALA A 29 -1.63 5.85 -18.95
N ALA A 30 -1.78 7.11 -18.54
CA ALA A 30 -2.24 7.47 -17.21
C ALA A 30 -3.67 6.98 -16.93
N LEU A 31 -4.60 7.15 -17.88
CA LEU A 31 -6.00 6.69 -17.72
C LEU A 31 -6.09 5.16 -17.60
N LEU A 32 -5.30 4.41 -18.38
CA LEU A 32 -5.19 2.97 -18.24
C LEU A 32 -4.60 2.58 -16.89
N GLY A 33 -3.56 3.30 -16.46
CA GLY A 33 -2.99 3.17 -15.12
C GLY A 33 -4.04 3.36 -14.03
N VAL A 34 -4.83 4.43 -14.09
CA VAL A 34 -5.94 4.69 -13.16
C VAL A 34 -6.94 3.53 -13.17
N ALA A 35 -7.35 3.03 -14.33
CA ALA A 35 -8.30 1.92 -14.41
C ALA A 35 -7.76 0.65 -13.73
N VAL A 36 -6.50 0.30 -13.98
CA VAL A 36 -5.82 -0.82 -13.31
C VAL A 36 -5.72 -0.57 -11.81
N GLY A 37 -5.32 0.64 -11.40
CA GLY A 37 -5.22 1.04 -10.02
C GLY A 37 -6.55 0.93 -9.28
N VAL A 38 -7.66 1.37 -9.88
CA VAL A 38 -9.01 1.23 -9.30
C VAL A 38 -9.35 -0.24 -9.05
N LEU A 39 -9.02 -1.13 -9.98
CA LEU A 39 -9.26 -2.57 -9.80
C LEU A 39 -8.42 -3.14 -8.64
N LEU A 40 -7.12 -2.84 -8.60
CA LEU A 40 -6.22 -3.29 -7.52
C LEU A 40 -6.60 -2.71 -6.16
N GLY A 41 -6.97 -1.42 -6.12
CA GLY A 41 -7.47 -0.74 -4.94
C GLY A 41 -8.78 -1.33 -4.43
N THR A 42 -9.68 -1.73 -5.34
CA THR A 42 -10.93 -2.41 -4.98
C THR A 42 -10.65 -3.79 -4.40
N CYS A 43 -9.76 -4.56 -5.03
CA CYS A 43 -9.36 -5.87 -4.52
C CYS A 43 -8.71 -5.76 -3.14
N SER A 44 -7.78 -4.83 -2.93
CA SER A 44 -7.14 -4.63 -1.62
C SER A 44 -8.11 -4.11 -0.57
N GLY A 45 -8.93 -3.10 -0.89
CA GLY A 45 -9.85 -2.51 0.07
C GLY A 45 -10.96 -3.47 0.53
N LEU A 46 -11.38 -4.42 -0.30
CA LEU A 46 -12.42 -5.38 0.07
C LEU A 46 -11.89 -6.70 0.64
N VAL A 47 -10.60 -7.00 0.48
CA VAL A 47 -9.99 -8.21 1.02
C VAL A 47 -9.26 -7.88 2.32
N PRO A 48 -9.75 -8.36 3.48
CA PRO A 48 -9.10 -8.07 4.76
C PRO A 48 -7.65 -8.59 4.78
N GLY A 49 -6.73 -7.76 5.26
CA GLY A 49 -5.30 -8.06 5.35
C GLY A 49 -4.49 -7.83 4.06
N LEU A 50 -5.12 -7.39 2.97
CA LEU A 50 -4.42 -7.02 1.74
C LEU A 50 -4.35 -5.49 1.61
N HIS A 51 -3.16 -4.92 1.60
CA HIS A 51 -2.97 -3.46 1.57
C HIS A 51 -2.53 -2.96 0.19
N ALA A 52 -2.86 -1.70 -0.09
CA ALA A 52 -2.37 -1.01 -1.30
C ALA A 52 -0.84 -1.05 -1.45
N ASN A 53 -0.09 -1.02 -0.34
CA ASN A 53 1.38 -1.05 -0.35
C ASN A 53 1.95 -2.33 -0.99
N ALA A 54 1.28 -3.48 -0.82
CA ALA A 54 1.71 -4.72 -1.44
C ALA A 54 1.61 -4.65 -2.97
N PHE A 55 0.54 -4.03 -3.47
CA PHE A 55 0.39 -3.80 -4.91
C PHE A 55 1.34 -2.73 -5.43
N ALA A 56 1.65 -1.69 -4.64
CA ALA A 56 2.67 -0.71 -5.02
C ALA A 56 4.05 -1.36 -5.21
N LEU A 57 4.46 -2.24 -4.30
CA LEU A 57 5.71 -3.00 -4.42
C LEU A 57 5.69 -3.96 -5.62
N LEU A 58 4.56 -4.65 -5.85
CA LEU A 58 4.40 -5.53 -7.01
C LEU A 58 4.52 -4.74 -8.32
N LEU A 59 3.80 -3.62 -8.43
CA LEU A 59 3.83 -2.73 -9.60
C LEU A 59 5.22 -2.13 -9.81
N ALA A 60 5.91 -1.73 -8.74
CA ALA A 60 7.29 -1.25 -8.82
C ALA A 60 8.25 -2.35 -9.31
N GLY A 61 8.05 -3.60 -8.88
CA GLY A 61 8.86 -4.75 -9.32
C GLY A 61 8.71 -5.09 -10.81
N VAL A 62 7.55 -4.84 -11.41
CA VAL A 62 7.33 -5.03 -12.86
C VAL A 62 7.52 -3.75 -13.68
N ALA A 63 7.73 -2.61 -13.03
CA ALA A 63 7.82 -1.31 -13.69
C ALA A 63 9.01 -1.23 -14.67
N SER A 64 10.13 -1.88 -14.35
CA SER A 64 11.32 -1.92 -15.21
C SER A 64 11.12 -2.72 -16.50
N GLU A 65 10.16 -3.65 -16.51
CA GLU A 65 9.82 -4.48 -17.67
C GLU A 65 8.64 -3.91 -18.46
N PHE A 66 7.97 -2.87 -17.93
CA PHE A 66 6.81 -2.26 -18.58
C PHE A 66 7.27 -1.33 -19.73
N PRO A 67 6.89 -1.62 -20.98
CA PRO A 67 7.36 -0.84 -22.15
C PRO A 67 6.68 0.52 -22.29
N GLY A 68 5.75 0.90 -21.40
CA GLY A 68 5.00 2.14 -21.47
C GLY A 68 5.53 3.26 -20.55
N PRO A 69 4.91 4.45 -20.60
CA PRO A 69 5.34 5.61 -19.82
C PRO A 69 5.29 5.36 -18.29
N PRO A 70 6.28 5.80 -17.50
CA PRO A 70 6.29 5.64 -16.03
C PRO A 70 5.07 6.24 -15.33
N VAL A 71 4.44 7.26 -15.94
CA VAL A 71 3.23 7.90 -15.44
C VAL A 71 2.06 6.91 -15.30
N ALA A 72 2.01 5.85 -16.09
CA ALA A 72 0.98 4.81 -15.98
C ALA A 72 1.09 4.05 -14.67
N VAL A 73 2.31 3.67 -14.27
CA VAL A 73 2.58 2.96 -13.01
C VAL A 73 2.31 3.88 -11.83
N ALA A 74 2.77 5.14 -11.89
CA ALA A 74 2.50 6.13 -10.86
C ALA A 74 0.99 6.37 -10.68
N ALA A 75 0.26 6.54 -11.78
CA ALA A 75 -1.19 6.69 -11.77
C ALA A 75 -1.91 5.46 -11.20
N ALA A 76 -1.44 4.25 -11.54
CA ALA A 76 -1.98 3.01 -10.98
C ALA A 76 -1.78 2.90 -9.48
N VAL A 77 -0.58 3.21 -8.97
CA VAL A 77 -0.29 3.20 -7.53
C VAL A 77 -1.16 4.21 -6.79
N LEU A 78 -1.21 5.46 -7.27
CA LEU A 78 -2.02 6.52 -6.64
C LEU A 78 -3.51 6.17 -6.65
N ALA A 79 -4.03 5.67 -7.77
CA ALA A 79 -5.43 5.25 -7.87
C ALA A 79 -5.73 4.05 -6.95
N ALA A 80 -4.83 3.06 -6.88
CA ALA A 80 -4.99 1.90 -6.00
C ALA A 80 -5.01 2.31 -4.53
N SER A 81 -4.05 3.12 -4.08
CA SER A 81 -4.00 3.63 -2.71
C SER A 81 -5.23 4.46 -2.35
N THR A 82 -5.68 5.31 -3.27
CA THR A 82 -6.89 6.12 -3.06
C THR A 82 -8.11 5.22 -2.91
N VAL A 83 -8.37 4.32 -3.86
CA VAL A 83 -9.55 3.44 -3.79
C VAL A 83 -9.51 2.51 -2.58
N HIS A 84 -8.34 1.97 -2.23
CA HIS A 84 -8.16 1.13 -1.05
C HIS A 84 -8.62 1.83 0.24
N THR A 85 -8.14 3.05 0.51
CA THR A 85 -8.50 3.84 1.69
C THR A 85 -9.98 4.24 1.77
N PHE A 86 -10.71 4.19 0.67
CA PHE A 86 -12.17 4.40 0.70
C PHE A 86 -12.95 3.12 0.98
N LEU A 87 -12.35 1.95 0.76
CA LEU A 87 -13.03 0.66 0.78
C LEU A 87 -12.60 -0.25 1.95
N ASP A 88 -11.40 -0.07 2.51
CA ASP A 88 -10.83 -0.85 3.62
C ASP A 88 -11.68 -0.83 4.91
N VAL A 89 -12.51 0.21 5.09
CA VAL A 89 -13.50 0.28 6.16
C VAL A 89 -14.63 -0.74 6.00
N VAL A 90 -14.96 -1.17 4.78
CA VAL A 90 -16.10 -2.05 4.51
C VAL A 90 -15.90 -3.43 5.15
N PRO A 91 -14.79 -4.15 4.93
CA PRO A 91 -14.51 -5.40 5.65
C PRO A 91 -14.43 -5.19 7.16
N ALA A 92 -13.84 -4.09 7.62
CA ALA A 92 -13.71 -3.81 9.05
C ALA A 92 -15.07 -3.72 9.77
N LEU A 93 -16.05 -3.05 9.16
CA LEU A 93 -17.39 -2.90 9.71
C LEU A 93 -18.27 -4.15 9.54
N THR A 94 -18.09 -4.89 8.45
CA THR A 94 -18.97 -6.04 8.12
C THR A 94 -18.47 -7.35 8.72
N LEU A 95 -17.16 -7.55 8.82
CA LEU A 95 -16.53 -8.76 9.36
C LEU A 95 -16.04 -8.57 10.79
N GLY A 96 -16.03 -7.34 11.32
CA GLY A 96 -15.56 -7.04 12.68
C GLY A 96 -14.06 -7.23 12.88
N VAL A 97 -13.30 -7.35 11.80
CA VAL A 97 -11.84 -7.48 11.81
C VAL A 97 -11.26 -6.19 11.24
N PRO A 98 -11.05 -5.16 12.08
CA PRO A 98 -10.39 -3.94 11.64
C PRO A 98 -8.94 -4.24 11.30
N ASP A 99 -8.48 -3.65 10.20
CA ASP A 99 -7.07 -3.59 9.88
C ASP A 99 -6.30 -2.81 10.96
N ALA A 100 -5.01 -3.09 11.14
CA ALA A 100 -4.17 -2.43 12.14
C ALA A 100 -4.15 -0.91 11.97
N ALA A 101 -4.20 -0.42 10.73
CA ALA A 101 -4.27 1.01 10.43
C ALA A 101 -5.61 1.64 10.86
N LEU A 102 -6.69 0.86 10.91
CA LEU A 102 -8.03 1.30 11.29
C LEU A 102 -8.32 1.10 12.79
N ALA A 103 -7.44 0.42 13.53
CA ALA A 103 -7.65 0.06 14.93
C ALA A 103 -8.08 1.24 15.84
N PRO A 104 -7.50 2.46 15.74
CA PRO A 104 -7.92 3.60 16.56
C PRO A 104 -9.35 4.08 16.25
N GLY A 105 -9.80 3.92 15.01
CA GLY A 105 -11.14 4.32 14.55
C GLY A 105 -12.20 3.22 14.65
N ALA A 106 -11.81 1.99 14.97
CA ALA A 106 -12.71 0.84 14.95
C ALA A 106 -13.79 0.90 16.05
N LEU A 107 -13.44 1.34 17.26
CA LEU A 107 -14.38 1.47 18.39
C LEU A 107 -15.58 2.38 18.09
N PRO A 108 -15.40 3.67 17.73
CA PRO A 108 -16.53 4.55 17.44
C PRO A 108 -17.34 4.07 16.22
N ALA A 109 -16.68 3.45 15.24
CA ALA A 109 -17.38 2.91 14.08
C ALA A 109 -18.22 1.68 14.44
N HIS A 110 -17.74 0.84 15.37
CA HIS A 110 -18.48 -0.31 15.88
C HIS A 110 -19.68 0.11 16.75
N GLU A 111 -19.55 1.17 17.56
CA GLU A 111 -20.69 1.75 18.30
C GLU A 111 -21.82 2.21 17.35
N LEU A 112 -21.47 2.84 16.23
CA LEU A 112 -22.45 3.23 15.20
C LEU A 112 -23.12 2.01 14.56
N VAL A 113 -22.39 0.93 14.28
CA VAL A 113 -22.95 -0.31 13.74
C VAL A 113 -23.90 -0.96 14.74
N LEU A 114 -23.51 -1.07 16.01
CA LEU A 114 -24.37 -1.59 17.10
C LEU A 114 -25.64 -0.75 17.29
N GLY A 115 -25.55 0.57 17.07
CA GLY A 115 -26.70 1.47 17.06
C GLY A 115 -27.58 1.42 15.80
N GLY A 116 -27.35 0.47 14.87
CA GLY A 116 -28.09 0.34 13.61
C GLY A 116 -27.71 1.35 12.53
N ARG A 117 -26.64 2.12 12.75
CA ARG A 117 -26.17 3.24 11.89
C ARG A 117 -24.95 2.88 11.05
N GLY A 118 -24.79 1.61 10.66
CA GLY A 118 -23.63 1.17 9.86
C GLY A 118 -23.45 1.93 8.52
N ARG A 119 -24.55 2.33 7.87
CA ARG A 119 -24.48 3.20 6.67
C ARG A 119 -23.89 4.58 6.95
N GLU A 120 -24.11 5.09 8.16
CA GLU A 120 -23.55 6.37 8.57
C GLU A 120 -22.07 6.24 8.87
N ALA A 121 -21.65 5.15 9.53
CA ALA A 121 -20.23 4.85 9.71
C ALA A 121 -19.48 4.82 8.38
N LEU A 122 -20.04 4.18 7.35
CA LEU A 122 -19.48 4.19 5.98
C LEU A 122 -19.41 5.59 5.37
N ARG A 123 -20.46 6.40 5.52
CA ARG A 123 -20.48 7.78 4.99
C ARG A 123 -19.46 8.68 5.70
N LEU A 124 -19.33 8.55 7.02
CA LEU A 124 -18.36 9.31 7.80
C LEU A 124 -16.92 8.91 7.46
N SER A 125 -16.65 7.62 7.28
CA SER A 125 -15.34 7.15 6.81
C SER A 125 -15.02 7.66 5.40
N ALA A 126 -15.96 7.56 4.46
CA ALA A 126 -15.77 8.09 3.11
C ALA A 126 -15.55 9.62 3.09
N LEU A 127 -16.26 10.37 3.95
CA LEU A 127 -16.03 11.80 4.15
C LEU A 127 -14.63 12.07 4.72
N GLY A 128 -14.19 11.27 5.69
CA GLY A 128 -12.84 11.35 6.26
C GLY A 128 -11.76 11.11 5.20
N SER A 129 -11.89 10.05 4.39
CA SER A 129 -10.96 9.75 3.28
C SER A 129 -10.97 10.85 2.21
N GLY A 130 -12.13 11.40 1.88
CA GLY A 130 -12.24 12.55 0.97
C GLY A 130 -11.60 13.83 1.52
N ALA A 131 -11.83 14.14 2.79
CA ALA A 131 -11.20 15.29 3.45
C ALA A 131 -9.67 15.12 3.54
N ALA A 132 -9.20 13.90 3.87
CA ALA A 132 -7.79 13.57 3.88
C ALA A 132 -7.16 13.77 2.50
N LEU A 133 -7.80 13.34 1.41
CA LEU A 133 -7.32 13.57 0.06
C LEU A 133 -7.23 15.07 -0.29
N CYS A 134 -8.29 15.83 0.02
CA CYS A 134 -8.32 17.27 -0.22
C CYS A 134 -7.22 18.03 0.54
N LEU A 135 -6.85 17.57 1.73
CA LEU A 135 -5.76 18.15 2.52
C LEU A 135 -4.38 17.62 2.07
N ALA A 136 -4.29 16.35 1.70
CA ALA A 136 -3.03 15.72 1.32
C ALA A 136 -2.48 16.30 0.01
N VAL A 137 -3.32 16.52 -1.00
CA VAL A 137 -2.87 17.05 -2.31
C VAL A 137 -2.12 18.39 -2.20
N PRO A 138 -2.65 19.45 -1.54
CA PRO A 138 -1.92 20.72 -1.42
C PRO A 138 -0.71 20.62 -0.49
N VAL A 139 -0.74 19.75 0.51
CA VAL A 139 0.39 19.53 1.43
C VAL A 139 1.50 18.71 0.77
N ALA A 140 1.17 17.84 -0.19
CA ALA A 140 2.11 16.91 -0.80
C ALA A 140 3.27 17.63 -1.50
N VAL A 141 3.01 18.73 -2.20
CA VAL A 141 4.05 19.49 -2.91
C VAL A 141 5.10 20.08 -1.95
N PRO A 142 4.75 20.98 -0.99
CA PRO A 142 5.75 21.53 -0.08
C PRO A 142 6.40 20.46 0.79
N LEU A 143 5.66 19.41 1.15
CA LEU A 143 6.22 18.29 1.91
C LEU A 143 7.26 17.53 1.10
N THR A 144 7.01 17.32 -0.19
CA THR A 144 7.97 16.66 -1.10
C THR A 144 9.23 17.50 -1.25
N ASP A 145 9.11 18.81 -1.42
CA ASP A 145 10.28 19.71 -1.53
C ASP A 145 11.16 19.64 -0.28
N VAL A 146 10.55 19.73 0.91
CA VAL A 146 11.25 19.60 2.20
C VAL A 146 11.91 18.22 2.34
N LEU A 147 11.21 17.15 1.94
CA LEU A 147 11.72 15.79 2.00
C LEU A 147 12.90 15.58 1.05
N VAL A 148 12.86 16.13 -0.17
CA VAL A 148 13.95 16.01 -1.14
C VAL A 148 15.22 16.68 -0.61
N GLU A 149 15.09 17.86 0.00
CA GLU A 149 16.23 18.56 0.62
C GLU A 149 16.74 17.84 1.88
N GLY A 150 15.83 17.32 2.71
CA GLY A 150 16.17 16.61 3.94
C GLY A 150 16.59 15.13 3.75
N TYR A 151 16.31 14.54 2.58
CA TYR A 151 16.53 13.11 2.31
C TYR A 151 17.96 12.63 2.60
N PRO A 152 19.03 13.35 2.24
CA PRO A 152 20.40 12.92 2.55
C PRO A 152 20.63 12.72 4.05
N VAL A 153 20.16 13.67 4.87
CA VAL A 153 20.27 13.59 6.33
C VAL A 153 19.46 12.41 6.87
N VAL A 154 18.22 12.26 6.41
CA VAL A 154 17.36 11.14 6.82
C VAL A 154 18.02 9.80 6.46
N ARG A 155 18.62 9.69 5.28
CA ARG A 155 19.30 8.49 4.81
C ARG A 155 20.51 8.12 5.67
N ASP A 156 21.34 9.10 6.03
CA ASP A 156 22.55 8.87 6.83
C ASP A 156 22.23 8.44 8.27
N TYR A 157 21.14 8.96 8.84
CA TYR A 157 20.69 8.65 10.20
C TYR A 157 19.52 7.66 10.25
N LEU A 158 19.11 7.07 9.13
CA LEU A 158 17.93 6.20 9.05
C LEU A 158 18.00 5.04 10.04
N TRP A 159 19.19 4.44 10.16
CA TRP A 159 19.42 3.32 11.08
C TRP A 159 19.21 3.71 12.55
N LEU A 160 19.58 4.94 12.94
CA LEU A 160 19.35 5.46 14.29
C LEU A 160 17.86 5.68 14.54
N VAL A 161 17.15 6.24 13.55
CA VAL A 161 15.71 6.46 13.64
C VAL A 161 14.98 5.12 13.80
N LEU A 162 15.29 4.13 12.95
CA LEU A 162 14.70 2.80 13.03
C LEU A 162 15.04 2.09 14.34
N ALA A 163 16.29 2.15 14.80
CA ALA A 163 16.69 1.59 16.08
C ALA A 163 15.94 2.26 17.25
N GLY A 164 15.78 3.58 17.21
CA GLY A 164 15.02 4.33 18.20
C GLY A 164 13.54 3.92 18.24
N VAL A 165 12.90 3.78 17.08
CA VAL A 165 11.50 3.29 16.99
C VAL A 165 11.37 1.88 17.54
N VAL A 166 12.29 0.97 17.19
CA VAL A 166 12.30 -0.41 17.71
C VAL A 166 12.43 -0.43 19.23
N VAL A 167 13.37 0.35 19.79
CA VAL A 167 13.55 0.46 21.25
C VAL A 167 12.29 1.03 21.90
N ALA A 168 11.70 2.07 21.32
CA ALA A 168 10.47 2.67 21.83
C ALA A 168 9.31 1.66 21.86
N LEU A 169 9.09 0.93 20.75
CA LEU A 169 8.06 -0.10 20.66
C LEU A 169 8.23 -1.17 21.75
N VAL A 170 9.44 -1.72 21.88
CA VAL A 170 9.75 -2.75 22.89
C VAL A 170 9.59 -2.21 24.31
N TRP A 171 9.97 -0.96 24.55
CA TRP A 171 9.84 -0.31 25.86
C TRP A 171 8.37 -0.03 26.22
N THR A 172 7.52 0.31 25.25
CA THR A 172 6.10 0.55 25.50
C THR A 172 5.28 -0.71 25.80
N GLU A 173 5.85 -1.90 25.64
CA GLU A 173 5.14 -3.15 25.90
C GLU A 173 4.83 -3.34 27.40
N PRO A 174 3.57 -3.56 27.79
CA PRO A 174 3.15 -3.55 29.20
C PRO A 174 3.54 -4.82 29.96
N THR A 175 3.87 -5.92 29.26
CA THR A 175 4.16 -7.21 29.90
C THR A 175 5.41 -7.86 29.32
N ARG A 176 6.14 -8.62 30.16
CA ARG A 176 7.33 -9.36 29.72
C ARG A 176 7.06 -10.33 28.56
N ARG A 177 5.85 -10.92 28.50
CA ARG A 177 5.44 -11.79 27.40
C ARG A 177 5.29 -11.01 26.10
N ALA A 178 4.68 -9.83 26.15
CA ALA A 178 4.52 -8.96 24.99
C ALA A 178 5.88 -8.40 24.54
N THR A 179 6.75 -8.00 25.47
CA THR A 179 8.15 -7.63 25.16
C THR A 179 8.90 -8.76 24.46
N LEU A 180 8.81 -10.00 24.96
CA LEU A 180 9.43 -11.16 24.32
C LEU A 180 8.88 -11.39 22.91
N ALA A 181 7.55 -11.30 22.73
CA ALA A 181 6.91 -11.43 21.43
C ALA A 181 7.38 -10.35 20.45
N ALA A 182 7.44 -9.08 20.89
CA ALA A 182 7.94 -7.97 20.09
C ALA A 182 9.41 -8.18 19.67
N CYS A 183 10.28 -8.61 20.59
CA CYS A 183 11.66 -8.91 20.27
C CYS A 183 11.78 -10.04 19.21
N VAL A 184 10.99 -11.11 19.36
CA VAL A 184 10.99 -12.23 18.41
C VAL A 184 10.48 -11.80 17.04
N THR A 185 9.40 -11.02 16.97
CA THR A 185 8.86 -10.53 15.68
C THR A 185 9.84 -9.59 14.98
N ILE A 186 10.48 -8.68 15.71
CA ILE A 186 11.50 -7.78 15.18
C ILE A 186 12.71 -8.57 14.67
N ALA A 187 13.19 -9.56 15.44
CA ALA A 187 14.31 -10.40 15.04
C ALA A 187 13.99 -11.23 13.79
N ALA A 188 12.79 -11.83 13.73
CA ALA A 188 12.33 -12.60 12.57
C ALA A 188 12.19 -11.71 11.32
N SER A 189 11.59 -10.52 11.46
CA SER A 189 11.43 -9.56 10.36
C SER A 189 12.78 -9.04 9.86
N THR A 190 13.69 -8.70 10.77
CA THR A 190 15.05 -8.24 10.44
C THR A 190 15.86 -9.35 9.77
N GLY A 191 15.77 -10.59 10.27
CA GLY A 191 16.41 -11.75 9.69
C GLY A 191 15.90 -12.05 8.27
N LEU A 192 14.59 -11.94 8.05
CA LEU A 192 14.00 -12.05 6.71
C LEU A 192 14.49 -10.93 5.79
N GLY A 193 14.54 -9.70 6.29
CA GLY A 193 15.08 -8.55 5.58
C GLY A 193 16.51 -8.80 5.10
N LEU A 194 17.43 -9.14 6.02
CA LEU A 194 18.82 -9.46 5.69
C LEU A 194 18.96 -10.64 4.71
N ALA A 195 18.10 -11.65 4.81
CA ALA A 195 18.14 -12.81 3.91
C ALA A 195 17.70 -12.47 2.48
N VAL A 196 16.85 -11.46 2.30
CA VAL A 196 16.25 -11.10 1.00
C VAL A 196 16.89 -9.87 0.36
N LEU A 197 17.38 -8.91 1.15
CA LEU A 197 17.82 -7.60 0.67
C LEU A 197 18.91 -7.65 -0.41
N ASP A 198 19.87 -8.58 -0.27
CA ASP A 198 20.98 -8.75 -1.22
C ASP A 198 20.59 -9.59 -2.46
N ARG A 199 19.35 -10.08 -2.55
CA ARG A 199 18.91 -10.84 -3.71
C ARG A 199 18.54 -9.89 -4.84
N SER A 200 19.14 -10.08 -6.01
CA SER A 200 18.68 -9.45 -7.24
C SER A 200 17.25 -9.89 -7.52
N PHE A 201 16.31 -8.94 -7.58
CA PHE A 201 14.97 -9.16 -8.11
C PHE A 201 15.04 -9.36 -9.64
N GLY A 202 15.68 -10.45 -10.07
CA GLY A 202 15.52 -10.95 -11.42
C GLY A 202 14.19 -11.68 -11.48
N GLY A 203 13.29 -11.25 -12.37
CA GLY A 203 12.09 -12.01 -12.69
C GLY A 203 12.44 -13.45 -13.10
N PRO A 204 11.46 -14.37 -13.19
CA PRO A 204 11.71 -15.77 -13.54
C PRO A 204 12.23 -16.00 -14.98
N LEU A 205 12.50 -14.94 -15.74
CA LEU A 205 12.95 -14.99 -17.12
C LEU A 205 14.39 -14.49 -17.23
N PRO A 206 15.26 -15.19 -17.99
CA PRO A 206 16.62 -14.73 -18.23
C PRO A 206 16.62 -13.41 -19.02
N ALA A 207 17.61 -12.57 -18.70
CA ALA A 207 17.90 -11.29 -19.34
C ALA A 207 18.19 -11.41 -20.86
#